data_AF-A0A1S2GXM0-F1
#
_entry.id   AF-A0A1S2GXM0-F1
#
_cell.length_a   1.000
_cell.length_b   1.000
_cell.length_c   1.000
_cell.angle_alpha   90.00
_cell.angle_beta   90.00
_cell.angle_gamma   90.00
#
_symmetry.space_group_name_H-M   'P 1'
#
loop_
_entity.id
_entity.type
_entity.pdbx_description
1 polymer ?
#
loop_
_entity_poly.entity_id
_entity_poly.type
_entity_poly.pdbx_seq_one_letter_code
_entity_poly.pdbx_strand_id
1 'polypeptide(L)'
;MNCTRCVIATEHVLDGKAVSAMPVFGQGADVGDVAAHFGKTLNDFQHVRSYDSIVTRMESMGEGGRGIVFGVRSGPNAVGHVFNVVHDRNGIVFLDGQTGTFATLERFHQMFLLKTN
;
A
#
# COMPACT_ATOMS: atom_id res chain seq x y z
N MET A 1 -9.61 2.30 -12.00
CA MET A 1 -8.35 2.64 -11.29
C MET A 1 -7.62 1.34 -10.94
N ASN A 2 -6.29 1.28 -11.08
CA ASN A 2 -5.47 0.05 -10.97
C ASN A 2 -4.45 0.07 -9.82
N CYS A 3 -4.52 1.02 -8.89
CA CYS A 3 -3.56 1.19 -7.79
C CYS A 3 -3.36 -0.08 -6.95
N THR A 4 -4.42 -0.85 -6.71
CA THR A 4 -4.40 -2.17 -6.03
C THR A 4 -3.52 -3.21 -6.74
N ARG A 5 -3.39 -3.15 -8.07
CA ARG A 5 -2.48 -4.02 -8.83
C ARG A 5 -1.04 -3.53 -8.76
N CYS A 6 -0.85 -2.22 -8.83
CA CYS A 6 0.48 -1.61 -8.76
C CYS A 6 1.15 -1.92 -7.42
N VAL A 7 0.42 -1.88 -6.29
CA VAL A 7 1.02 -2.21 -4.99
C VAL A 7 1.47 -3.67 -4.87
N ILE A 8 0.73 -4.60 -5.47
CA ILE A 8 1.11 -6.03 -5.53
C ILE A 8 2.34 -6.22 -6.43
N ALA A 9 2.34 -5.59 -7.60
CA ALA A 9 3.47 -5.66 -8.53
C ALA A 9 4.76 -5.08 -7.91
N THR A 10 4.65 -3.95 -7.21
CA THR A 10 5.79 -3.35 -6.47
C THR A 10 6.32 -4.31 -5.41
N GLU A 11 5.46 -4.95 -4.60
CA GLU A 11 5.92 -5.95 -3.61
C GLU A 11 6.67 -7.12 -4.26
N HIS A 12 6.20 -7.61 -5.41
CA HIS A 12 6.91 -8.66 -6.15
C HIS A 12 8.28 -8.21 -6.67
N VAL A 13 8.41 -6.98 -7.16
CA VAL A 13 9.72 -6.41 -7.53
C VAL A 13 10.63 -6.30 -6.32
N LEU A 14 10.10 -5.87 -5.17
CA LEU A 14 10.86 -5.78 -3.92
C LEU A 14 11.27 -7.16 -3.37
N ASP A 15 10.58 -8.23 -3.75
CA ASP A 15 11.00 -9.63 -3.53
C ASP A 15 12.06 -10.11 -4.53
N GLY A 16 12.50 -9.27 -5.48
CA GLY A 16 13.41 -9.65 -6.56
C GLY A 16 12.77 -10.51 -7.65
N LYS A 17 11.44 -10.60 -7.69
CA LYS A 17 10.71 -11.37 -8.72
C LYS A 17 10.56 -10.53 -9.98
N ALA A 18 10.77 -11.15 -11.14
CA ALA A 18 10.41 -10.53 -12.42
C ALA A 18 8.89 -10.41 -12.49
N VAL A 19 8.38 -9.20 -12.70
CA VAL A 19 6.94 -8.93 -12.86
C VAL A 19 6.61 -8.55 -14.30
N SER A 20 5.49 -9.05 -14.80
CA SER A 20 4.83 -8.53 -16.00
C SER A 20 3.56 -7.78 -15.61
N ALA A 21 3.04 -6.92 -16.48
CA ALA A 21 1.80 -6.18 -16.23
C ALA A 21 0.66 -7.13 -15.81
N MET A 22 0.07 -6.88 -14.64
CA MET A 22 -1.05 -7.69 -14.15
C MET A 22 -2.27 -7.52 -15.07
N PRO A 23 -3.03 -8.60 -15.37
CA PRO A 23 -4.23 -8.53 -16.20
C PRO A 23 -5.25 -7.50 -15.69
N VAL A 24 -5.88 -6.79 -16.62
CA VAL A 24 -7.02 -5.90 -16.33
C VAL A 24 -8.26 -6.77 -16.12
N PHE A 25 -8.59 -7.09 -14.87
CA PHE A 25 -9.88 -7.69 -14.53
C PHE A 25 -10.98 -6.62 -14.64
N GLY A 26 -12.09 -6.95 -15.33
CA GLY A 26 -13.15 -6.02 -15.73
C GLY A 26 -14.03 -5.46 -14.60
N GLN A 27 -13.77 -5.82 -13.35
CA GLN A 27 -14.40 -5.24 -12.16
C GLN A 27 -13.33 -4.44 -11.39
N GLY A 28 -13.70 -3.29 -10.83
CA GLY A 28 -12.81 -2.46 -10.02
C GLY A 28 -12.15 -3.32 -8.94
N ALA A 29 -10.81 -3.29 -8.85
CA ALA A 29 -10.09 -4.15 -7.93
C ALA A 29 -10.29 -3.63 -6.50
N ASP A 30 -10.82 -4.48 -5.63
CA ASP A 30 -11.17 -4.17 -4.24
C ASP A 30 -9.89 -4.15 -3.38
N VAL A 31 -9.84 -3.33 -2.34
CA VAL A 31 -8.73 -3.35 -1.38
C VAL A 31 -8.66 -4.69 -0.61
N GLY A 32 -9.78 -5.42 -0.54
CA GLY A 32 -9.86 -6.79 -0.06
C GLY A 32 -9.06 -7.78 -0.90
N ASP A 33 -9.00 -7.59 -2.22
CA ASP A 33 -8.18 -8.42 -3.11
C ASP A 33 -6.69 -8.24 -2.80
N VAL A 34 -6.28 -7.03 -2.40
CA VAL A 34 -4.91 -6.74 -1.96
C VAL A 34 -4.59 -7.53 -0.70
N ALA A 35 -5.44 -7.47 0.33
CA ALA A 35 -5.23 -8.26 1.55
C ALA A 35 -5.17 -9.76 1.25
N ALA A 36 -6.10 -10.27 0.45
CA ALA A 36 -6.18 -11.69 0.10
C ALA A 36 -4.90 -12.19 -0.59
N HIS A 37 -4.28 -11.36 -1.44
CA HIS A 37 -3.01 -11.69 -2.11
C HIS A 37 -1.87 -12.01 -1.11
N PHE A 38 -1.85 -11.34 0.05
CA PHE A 38 -0.87 -11.58 1.11
C PHE A 38 -1.35 -12.62 2.15
N GLY A 39 -2.39 -13.40 1.83
CA GLY A 39 -2.98 -14.39 2.75
C GLY A 39 -3.67 -13.75 3.95
N LYS A 40 -4.14 -12.50 3.80
CA LYS A 40 -4.76 -11.69 4.84
C LYS A 40 -6.21 -11.34 4.48
N THR A 41 -6.89 -10.68 5.40
CA THR A 41 -8.26 -10.20 5.26
C THR A 41 -8.31 -8.67 5.35
N LEU A 42 -9.46 -8.08 5.02
CA LEU A 42 -9.70 -6.65 5.23
C LEU A 42 -9.48 -6.22 6.69
N ASN A 43 -9.68 -7.11 7.67
CA ASN A 43 -9.49 -6.81 9.09
C ASN A 43 -8.00 -6.67 9.48
N ASP A 44 -7.09 -7.16 8.64
CA ASP A 44 -5.65 -7.02 8.85
C ASP A 44 -5.15 -5.62 8.47
N PHE A 45 -5.93 -4.83 7.74
CA PHE A 45 -5.69 -3.40 7.56
C PHE A 45 -5.92 -2.67 8.88
N GLN A 46 -4.83 -2.32 9.56
CA GLN A 46 -4.88 -1.63 10.84
C GLN A 46 -5.08 -0.14 10.62
N HIS A 47 -6.07 0.45 11.29
CA HIS A 47 -6.29 1.89 11.23
C HIS A 47 -5.09 2.66 11.81
N VAL A 48 -4.62 3.67 11.07
CA VAL A 48 -3.50 4.53 11.45
C VAL A 48 -3.94 5.99 11.41
N ARG A 49 -3.45 6.79 12.37
CA ARG A 49 -3.97 8.14 12.62
C ARG A 49 -3.25 9.22 11.79
N SER A 50 -2.03 8.94 11.36
CA SER A 50 -1.18 9.88 10.63
C SER A 50 -0.06 9.15 9.88
N TYR A 51 0.62 9.84 8.97
CA TYR A 51 1.84 9.33 8.36
C TYR A 51 2.94 9.06 9.40
N ASP A 52 3.08 9.89 10.43
CA ASP A 52 4.03 9.64 11.53
C ASP A 52 3.73 8.31 12.23
N SER A 53 2.46 7.97 12.44
CA SER A 53 2.10 6.68 13.04
C SER A 53 2.45 5.49 12.15
N ILE A 54 2.43 5.69 10.82
CA ILE A 54 2.93 4.68 9.87
C ILE A 54 4.45 4.59 9.98
N VAL A 55 5.16 5.71 9.99
CA VAL A 55 6.62 5.77 10.14
C VAL A 55 7.07 5.05 11.41
N THR A 56 6.50 5.38 12.58
CA THR A 56 6.79 4.69 13.85
C THR A 56 6.52 3.19 13.77
N ARG A 57 5.46 2.77 13.05
CA ARG A 57 5.16 1.36 12.87
C ARG A 57 6.22 0.67 12.00
N MET A 58 6.65 1.30 10.93
CA MET A 58 7.71 0.80 10.04
C MET A 58 9.07 0.77 10.74
N GLU A 59 9.39 1.77 11.58
CA GLU A 59 10.58 1.76 12.43
C GLU A 59 10.59 0.55 13.37
N SER A 60 9.44 0.24 13.99
CA SER A 60 9.29 -0.93 14.88
C SER A 60 9.47 -2.28 14.16
N MET A 61 9.30 -2.30 12.84
CA MET A 61 9.51 -3.49 12.01
C MET A 61 10.98 -3.68 11.61
N GLY A 62 11.81 -2.63 11.72
CA GLY A 62 13.20 -2.64 11.31
C GLY A 62 13.42 -2.63 9.80
N GLU A 63 14.70 -2.61 9.41
CA GLU A 63 15.13 -2.68 8.01
C GLU A 63 14.54 -3.91 7.31
N GLY A 64 14.06 -3.71 6.08
CA GLY A 64 13.37 -4.73 5.29
C GLY A 64 11.86 -4.78 5.53
N GLY A 65 11.33 -4.05 6.52
CA GLY A 65 9.90 -3.97 6.77
C GLY A 65 9.13 -3.34 5.60
N ARG A 66 8.02 -3.95 5.20
CA ARG A 66 7.15 -3.46 4.10
C ARG A 66 5.68 -3.48 4.48
N GLY A 67 4.92 -2.61 3.81
CA GLY A 67 3.48 -2.56 3.94
C GLY A 67 2.78 -1.82 2.82
N ILE A 68 1.45 -1.86 2.86
CA ILE A 68 0.56 -1.17 1.95
C ILE A 68 -0.30 -0.19 2.76
N VAL A 69 -0.25 1.08 2.37
CA VAL A 69 -1.10 2.12 2.93
C VAL A 69 -2.37 2.22 2.10
N PHE A 70 -3.52 2.25 2.75
CA PHE A 70 -4.81 2.53 2.14
C PHE A 70 -5.38 3.83 2.69
N GLY A 71 -5.48 4.85 1.84
CA GLY A 71 -6.05 6.15 2.16
C GLY A 71 -7.47 6.29 1.62
N VAL A 72 -8.41 6.70 2.48
CA VAL A 72 -9.82 6.96 2.14
C VAL A 72 -10.07 8.46 2.16
N ARG A 73 -10.66 9.01 1.10
CA ARG A 73 -11.06 10.43 0.99
C ARG A 73 -12.50 10.61 1.46
N SER A 74 -12.87 11.82 1.90
CA SER A 74 -14.27 12.13 2.25
C SER A 74 -15.12 12.45 1.02
N GLY A 75 -16.39 12.05 1.04
CA GLY A 75 -17.41 12.49 0.07
C GLY A 75 -18.10 11.34 -0.68
N PRO A 76 -19.26 11.61 -1.31
CA PRO A 76 -19.95 10.63 -2.15
C PRO A 76 -19.07 10.28 -3.35
N ASN A 77 -18.88 8.98 -3.62
CA ASN A 77 -17.98 8.43 -4.65
C ASN A 77 -16.48 8.67 -4.42
N ALA A 78 -16.06 8.93 -3.17
CA ALA A 78 -14.65 9.05 -2.85
C ALA A 78 -13.87 7.77 -3.21
N VAL A 79 -12.98 7.88 -4.20
CA VAL A 79 -12.08 6.80 -4.58
C VAL A 79 -10.93 6.77 -3.58
N GLY A 80 -10.68 5.62 -2.97
CA GLY A 80 -9.51 5.42 -2.13
C GLY A 80 -8.21 5.32 -2.95
N HIS A 81 -7.06 5.48 -2.30
CA HIS A 81 -5.75 5.31 -2.93
C HIS A 81 -4.91 4.33 -2.12
N VAL A 82 -4.16 3.48 -2.80
CA VAL A 82 -3.24 2.53 -2.17
C VAL A 82 -1.85 2.68 -2.76
N PHE A 83 -0.84 2.63 -1.89
CA PHE A 83 0.58 2.79 -2.21
C PHE A 83 1.43 1.99 -1.22
N ASN A 84 2.68 1.68 -1.59
CA ASN A 84 3.60 0.93 -0.74
C ASN A 84 4.30 1.84 0.26
N VAL A 85 4.71 1.26 1.39
CA VAL A 85 5.67 1.84 2.31
C VAL A 85 6.77 0.81 2.59
N VAL A 86 8.02 1.25 2.52
CA VAL A 86 9.21 0.39 2.65
C VAL A 86 10.17 1.03 3.64
N HIS A 87 10.71 0.24 4.56
CA HIS A 87 11.82 0.61 5.41
C HIS A 87 13.09 -0.07 4.90
N ASP A 88 14.00 0.68 4.29
CA ASP A 88 15.31 0.20 3.87
C ASP A 88 16.42 0.77 4.77
N ARG A 89 17.67 0.39 4.50
CA ARG A 89 18.85 0.88 5.25
C ARG A 89 19.03 2.41 5.28
N ASN A 90 18.38 3.13 4.37
CA ASN A 90 18.48 4.59 4.24
C ASN A 90 17.27 5.31 4.87
N GLY A 91 16.23 4.57 5.27
CA GLY A 91 15.07 5.10 5.96
C GLY A 91 13.75 4.56 5.41
N ILE A 92 12.68 5.32 5.61
CA ILE A 92 11.32 4.92 5.25
C ILE A 92 10.86 5.74 4.05
N VAL A 93 10.37 5.05 3.01
CA VAL A 93 9.88 5.66 1.77
C VAL A 93 8.47 5.19 1.45
N PHE A 94 7.65 6.11 0.95
CA PHE A 94 6.34 5.81 0.39
C PHE A 94 6.42 5.81 -1.13
N LEU A 95 6.00 4.72 -1.76
CA LEU A 95 6.15 4.49 -3.20
C LEU A 95 4.78 4.32 -3.85
N ASP A 96 4.49 5.14 -4.85
CA ASP A 96 3.30 4.96 -5.68
C ASP A 96 3.67 4.24 -6.97
N GLY A 97 3.45 2.93 -6.98
CA GLY A 97 3.70 2.09 -8.15
C GLY A 97 2.78 2.40 -9.35
N GLN A 98 1.71 3.18 -9.18
CA GLN A 98 0.87 3.61 -10.30
C GLN A 98 1.56 4.67 -11.14
N THR A 99 2.25 5.60 -10.48
CA THR A 99 2.95 6.73 -11.12
C THR A 99 4.44 6.46 -11.33
N GLY A 100 5.01 5.46 -10.63
CA GLY A 100 6.43 5.15 -10.66
C GLY A 100 7.28 6.16 -9.88
N THR A 101 6.66 6.94 -9.00
CA THR A 101 7.32 7.98 -8.19
C THR A 101 7.10 7.76 -6.69
N PHE A 102 7.63 8.66 -5.86
CA PHE A 102 7.20 8.71 -4.46
C PHE A 102 5.69 8.97 -4.37
N ALA A 103 5.05 8.37 -3.37
CA ALA A 103 3.65 8.63 -3.10
C ALA A 103 3.45 10.08 -2.64
N THR A 104 2.40 10.72 -3.15
CA THR A 104 1.99 12.02 -2.64
C THR A 104 1.26 11.83 -1.32
N LEU A 105 1.77 12.45 -0.25
CA LEU A 105 1.13 12.38 1.07
C LEU A 105 -0.10 13.29 1.11
N GLU A 106 -1.23 12.76 0.70
CA GLU A 106 -2.51 13.46 0.68
C GLU A 106 -3.16 13.54 2.07
N ARG A 107 -4.10 14.48 2.22
CA ARG A 107 -4.95 14.58 3.42
C ARG A 107 -6.12 13.59 3.32
N PHE A 108 -5.84 12.33 3.64
CA PHE A 108 -6.88 11.32 3.76
C PHE A 108 -7.72 11.54 5.02
N HIS A 109 -9.00 11.19 4.93
CA HIS A 109 -9.92 11.20 6.06
C HIS A 109 -9.67 10.03 7.01
N GLN A 110 -9.36 8.86 6.44
CA GLN A 110 -8.93 7.67 7.16
C GLN A 110 -7.75 7.04 6.43
N MET A 111 -6.84 6.45 7.20
CA MET A 111 -5.73 5.69 6.66
C MET A 111 -5.63 4.35 7.37
N PHE A 112 -5.20 3.35 6.61
CA PHE A 112 -4.98 2.00 7.11
C PHE A 112 -3.63 1.48 6.61
N LEU A 113 -3.00 0.59 7.39
CA LEU A 113 -1.74 -0.05 7.06
C LEU A 113 -1.91 -1.56 7.10
N LEU A 114 -1.54 -2.22 6.00
CA LEU A 114 -1.37 -3.67 5.93
C LEU A 114 0.12 -4.01 5.90
N LYS A 115 0.60 -4.78 6.86
CA LYS A 115 1.96 -5.34 6.86
C LYS A 115 2.06 -6.47 5.83
N THR A 116 3.11 -6.53 5.02
CA THR A 116 3.26 -7.55 3.95
C THR A 116 4.34 -8.60 4.21
N ASN A 117 5.27 -8.38 5.14
CA ASN A 117 6.31 -9.34 5.54
C ASN A 117 6.63 -9.28 7.04
#